data_AF-A0A0B1TBM5-F1
#
_entry.id   AF-A0A0B1TBM5-F1
#
_cell.length_a   1.000
_cell.length_b   1.000
_cell.length_c   1.000
_cell.angle_alpha   90.00
_cell.angle_beta   90.00
_cell.angle_gamma   90.00
#
_symmetry.space_group_name_H-M   'P 1'
#
loop_
_entity.id
_entity.type
_entity.pdbx_description
1 polymer ?
#
loop_
_entity_poly.entity_id
_entity_poly.type
_entity_poly.pdbx_seq_one_letter_code
_entity_poly.pdbx_strand_id
1 'polypeptide(L)'
;MSEPAIQVVSYPKRPKRVVVEDFQDVCPDVSLECASSSRRESLKANTSISSEIIELDREVNLFVNVFVDKEKGKNGRFMTLLRDEPFDKLRLEFAKELKCNQLDVMIHVNNVDAGPGDTPDSMGLDVDKLHVVNVFSLNPNSNTDEDLSSDPSFIPVKCIFASGRPRCVCIKLAETFAEAKKRIKKTLHLAADVEKLVFDNDVLDDSDTPESLDMEAEDVVEVHIKKT
;
A
#
# COMPACT_ATOMS: atom_id res chain seq x y z
N MET A 1 54.88 25.67 0.39
CA MET A 1 54.16 24.99 1.50
C MET A 1 53.14 25.98 2.01
N SER A 2 51.86 25.72 1.77
CA SER A 2 50.76 26.62 2.14
C SER A 2 49.60 25.75 2.62
N GLU A 3 49.16 25.98 3.86
CA GLU A 3 48.05 25.23 4.45
C GLU A 3 46.71 25.71 3.86
N PRO A 4 45.74 24.81 3.62
CA PRO A 4 44.39 25.21 3.26
C PRO A 4 43.61 25.65 4.51
N ALA A 5 43.07 26.88 4.48
CA ALA A 5 42.23 27.39 5.55
C ALA A 5 40.85 26.69 5.55
N ILE A 6 40.46 26.13 6.69
CA ILE A 6 39.15 25.50 6.88
C ILE A 6 38.09 26.59 7.12
N GLN A 7 37.16 26.77 6.19
CA GLN A 7 35.97 27.59 6.40
C GLN A 7 34.91 26.80 7.17
N VAL A 8 34.63 27.21 8.40
CA VAL A 8 33.54 26.65 9.21
C VAL A 8 32.21 27.26 8.75
N VAL A 9 31.37 26.45 8.10
CA VAL A 9 30.00 26.86 7.70
C VAL A 9 29.05 26.69 8.88
N SER A 10 28.48 27.78 9.38
CA SER A 10 27.51 27.74 10.47
C SER A 10 26.10 27.48 9.95
N TYR A 11 25.48 26.38 10.37
CA TYR A 11 24.07 26.08 10.06
C TYR A 11 23.11 26.76 11.06
N PRO A 12 21.94 27.26 10.61
CA PRO A 12 20.96 27.90 11.49
C PRO A 12 20.24 26.87 12.38
N LYS A 13 20.04 27.24 13.66
CA LYS A 13 19.36 26.38 14.65
C LYS A 13 17.87 26.23 14.34
N ARG A 14 17.38 25.00 14.35
CA ARG A 14 15.96 24.62 14.17
C ARG A 14 15.11 25.16 15.34
N PRO A 15 13.98 25.85 15.11
CA PRO A 15 13.10 26.28 16.19
C PRO A 15 12.28 25.10 16.74
N LYS A 16 12.17 25.01 18.07
CA LYS A 16 11.30 24.03 18.74
C LYS A 16 9.83 24.41 18.54
N ARG A 17 8.99 23.46 18.12
CA ARG A 17 7.54 23.66 18.02
C ARG A 17 6.90 23.31 19.37
N VAL A 18 6.23 24.28 19.98
CA VAL A 18 5.53 24.13 21.26
C VAL A 18 4.16 23.50 20.99
N VAL A 19 3.80 22.49 21.78
CA VAL A 19 2.44 21.94 21.84
C VAL A 19 1.60 22.83 22.75
N VAL A 20 0.43 23.24 22.28
CA VAL A 20 -0.62 23.84 23.10
C VAL A 20 -1.94 23.18 22.70
N GLU A 21 -2.44 22.31 23.57
CA GLU A 21 -3.87 22.02 23.64
C GLU A 21 -4.52 23.11 24.48
N ASP A 22 -5.74 23.54 24.14
CA ASP A 22 -6.70 23.95 25.16
C ASP A 22 -8.15 23.81 24.66
N PHE A 23 -9.03 23.45 25.58
CA PHE A 23 -10.48 23.31 25.36
C PHE A 23 -11.18 24.68 25.52
N GLN A 24 -12.30 24.92 24.82
CA GLN A 24 -13.61 25.15 25.48
C GLN A 24 -14.78 25.41 24.51
N ASP A 25 -15.98 25.13 25.03
CA ASP A 25 -17.29 25.28 24.42
C ASP A 25 -17.68 26.72 24.04
N VAL A 26 -18.66 26.87 23.13
CA VAL A 26 -19.89 27.69 23.34
C VAL A 26 -20.96 27.26 22.30
N CYS A 27 -22.13 26.83 22.78
CA CYS A 27 -23.36 26.77 21.97
C CYS A 27 -24.12 28.12 22.02
N PRO A 28 -25.01 28.38 21.05
CA PRO A 28 -26.33 28.85 21.48
C PRO A 28 -27.51 28.10 20.86
N ASP A 29 -28.51 27.88 21.72
CA ASP A 29 -29.85 27.36 21.47
C ASP A 29 -30.77 28.45 20.89
N VAL A 30 -31.57 28.11 19.87
CA VAL A 30 -32.88 28.75 19.63
C VAL A 30 -33.88 27.68 19.15
N SER A 31 -34.92 27.46 19.96
CA SER A 31 -36.02 26.53 19.71
C SER A 31 -37.24 27.19 19.03
N LEU A 32 -38.04 26.41 18.29
CA LEU A 32 -39.53 26.45 18.19
C LEU A 32 -39.97 25.34 17.18
N GLU A 33 -40.48 24.19 17.63
CA GLU A 33 -41.90 23.88 17.90
C GLU A 33 -42.87 23.98 16.70
N CYS A 34 -43.40 22.83 16.25
CA CYS A 34 -44.81 22.47 16.51
C CYS A 34 -45.19 21.04 16.03
N ALA A 35 -45.73 20.25 16.97
CA ALA A 35 -46.98 19.48 16.89
C ALA A 35 -47.27 18.62 15.62
N SER A 36 -47.13 17.28 15.60
CA SER A 36 -47.78 16.20 16.39
C SER A 36 -49.06 15.59 15.79
N SER A 37 -49.07 14.27 15.59
CA SER A 37 -50.22 13.41 15.97
C SER A 37 -49.86 11.92 16.03
N SER A 38 -50.25 11.26 17.13
CA SER A 38 -50.27 9.79 17.29
C SER A 38 -51.39 9.16 16.42
N ARG A 39 -51.46 7.86 16.04
CA ARG A 39 -51.47 6.57 16.78
C ARG A 39 -51.78 5.45 15.72
N ARG A 40 -51.88 4.12 15.94
CA ARG A 40 -51.88 3.21 17.11
C ARG A 40 -51.40 1.79 16.70
N GLU A 41 -51.11 0.95 17.69
CA GLU A 41 -50.87 -0.51 17.73
C GLU A 41 -51.72 -1.42 16.80
N SER A 42 -51.15 -2.54 16.32
CA SER A 42 -51.51 -3.88 16.86
C SER A 42 -50.55 -5.00 16.40
N LEU A 43 -50.31 -5.96 17.31
CA LEU A 43 -49.53 -7.17 17.07
C LEU A 43 -50.35 -8.22 16.30
N LYS A 44 -49.76 -8.84 15.27
CA LYS A 44 -49.96 -10.27 14.97
C LYS A 44 -48.65 -10.89 14.47
N ALA A 45 -48.14 -11.84 15.23
CA ALA A 45 -47.11 -12.75 14.75
C ALA A 45 -47.71 -13.68 13.68
N ASN A 46 -46.93 -13.99 12.64
CA ASN A 46 -46.96 -15.30 12.00
C ASN A 46 -45.66 -15.51 11.20
N THR A 47 -44.95 -16.56 11.59
CA THR A 47 -44.22 -17.48 10.70
C THR A 47 -43.19 -16.86 9.74
N SER A 48 -41.96 -16.80 10.25
CA SER A 48 -40.74 -17.02 9.48
C SER A 48 -40.92 -18.06 8.35
N ILE A 49 -40.79 -17.62 7.11
CA ILE A 49 -40.03 -18.28 6.02
C ILE A 49 -39.40 -17.12 5.23
N SER A 50 -38.14 -16.83 5.51
CA SER A 50 -37.32 -15.92 4.71
C SER A 50 -36.80 -16.68 3.49
N SER A 51 -37.64 -16.80 2.46
CA SER A 51 -37.19 -17.31 1.16
C SER A 51 -36.50 -16.21 0.38
N GLU A 52 -35.21 -16.41 0.16
CA GLU A 52 -34.37 -15.67 -0.77
C GLU A 52 -35.02 -15.66 -2.16
N ILE A 53 -35.66 -14.54 -2.53
CA ILE A 53 -35.88 -14.22 -3.95
C ILE A 53 -34.57 -13.59 -4.40
N ILE A 54 -33.67 -14.42 -4.92
CA ILE A 54 -32.36 -14.01 -5.41
C ILE A 54 -32.58 -13.02 -6.56
N GLU A 55 -32.12 -11.78 -6.41
CA GLU A 55 -32.17 -10.73 -7.45
C GLU A 55 -31.12 -11.01 -8.55
N LEU A 56 -31.29 -12.12 -9.27
CA LEU A 56 -30.39 -12.62 -10.32
C LEU A 56 -30.15 -11.59 -11.44
N ASP A 57 -31.10 -10.69 -11.68
CA ASP A 57 -31.05 -9.66 -12.73
C ASP A 57 -29.97 -8.57 -12.51
N ARG A 58 -29.22 -8.62 -11.39
CA ARG A 58 -28.13 -7.68 -11.09
C ARG A 58 -26.73 -8.25 -11.16
N GLU A 59 -26.54 -9.56 -11.36
CA GLU A 59 -25.21 -10.16 -11.44
C GLU A 59 -24.80 -10.46 -12.89
N VAL A 60 -23.55 -10.16 -13.24
CA VAL A 60 -22.95 -10.58 -14.51
C VAL A 60 -22.05 -11.81 -14.31
N ASN A 61 -22.08 -12.73 -15.26
CA ASN A 61 -21.31 -13.96 -15.24
C ASN A 61 -19.94 -13.75 -15.89
N LEU A 62 -18.86 -13.94 -15.11
CA LEU A 62 -17.47 -13.72 -15.54
C LEU A 62 -16.71 -15.05 -15.58
N PHE A 63 -15.97 -15.29 -16.67
CA PHE A 63 -14.96 -16.33 -16.75
C PHE A 63 -13.57 -15.70 -16.70
N VAL A 64 -12.89 -15.84 -15.55
CA VAL A 64 -11.67 -15.11 -15.23
C VAL A 64 -10.43 -15.97 -15.43
N ASN A 65 -9.54 -15.57 -16.34
CA ASN A 65 -8.21 -16.13 -16.53
C ASN A 65 -7.17 -15.26 -15.79
N VAL A 66 -6.29 -15.88 -14.99
CA VAL A 66 -5.27 -15.17 -14.21
C VAL A 66 -3.88 -15.52 -14.76
N PHE A 67 -3.15 -14.52 -15.23
CA PHE A 67 -1.83 -14.66 -15.83
C PHE A 67 -0.74 -14.25 -14.84
N VAL A 68 -0.04 -15.24 -14.28
CA VAL A 68 1.08 -15.03 -13.34
C VAL A 68 2.36 -14.66 -14.10
N ASP A 69 2.62 -15.37 -15.19
CA ASP A 69 3.65 -15.05 -16.18
C ASP A 69 2.98 -14.77 -17.53
N LYS A 70 3.61 -13.93 -18.37
CA LYS A 70 3.11 -13.56 -19.71
C LYS A 70 2.88 -14.75 -20.66
N GLU A 71 3.42 -15.92 -20.33
CA GLU A 71 3.34 -17.15 -21.14
C GLU A 71 2.59 -18.31 -20.44
N LYS A 72 2.21 -18.16 -19.17
CA LYS A 72 1.57 -19.23 -18.37
C LYS A 72 0.44 -18.67 -17.50
N GLY A 73 -0.77 -18.71 -18.06
CA GLY A 73 -2.00 -18.53 -17.31
C GLY A 73 -2.28 -19.71 -16.38
N LYS A 74 -2.86 -19.42 -15.20
CA LYS A 74 -3.58 -20.42 -14.41
C LYS A 74 -4.91 -20.76 -15.11
N ASN A 75 -5.45 -21.94 -14.83
CA ASN A 75 -6.77 -22.35 -15.31
C ASN A 75 -7.84 -21.31 -14.90
N GLY A 76 -8.67 -20.89 -15.85
CA GLY A 76 -9.73 -19.90 -15.59
C GLY A 76 -10.81 -20.41 -14.64
N ARG A 77 -11.44 -19.48 -13.90
CA ARG A 77 -12.52 -19.77 -12.95
C ARG A 77 -13.76 -18.91 -13.22
N PHE A 78 -14.93 -19.42 -12.85
CA PHE A 78 -16.16 -18.63 -12.87
C PHE A 78 -16.24 -17.73 -11.62
N MET A 79 -16.71 -16.50 -11.81
CA MET A 79 -17.04 -15.53 -10.75
C MET A 79 -18.28 -14.75 -11.18
N THR A 80 -19.02 -14.19 -10.22
CA THR A 80 -20.06 -13.18 -10.49
C THR A 80 -19.64 -11.84 -9.90
N LEU A 81 -20.19 -10.76 -10.45
CA LEU A 81 -20.00 -9.38 -9.99
C LEU A 81 -21.32 -8.63 -10.18
N LEU A 82 -21.69 -7.73 -9.26
CA LEU A 82 -22.90 -6.93 -9.41
C LEU A 82 -22.72 -5.86 -10.50
N ARG A 83 -23.81 -5.50 -11.21
CA ARG A 83 -23.77 -4.52 -12.33
C ARG A 83 -23.21 -3.15 -11.95
N ASP A 84 -23.51 -2.71 -10.73
CA ASP A 84 -23.09 -1.41 -10.19
C ASP A 84 -21.78 -1.50 -9.38
N GLU A 85 -21.15 -2.67 -9.32
CA GLU A 85 -19.96 -2.92 -8.51
C GLU A 85 -18.69 -2.75 -9.34
N PRO A 86 -17.71 -1.94 -8.87
CA PRO A 86 -16.52 -1.65 -9.64
C PRO A 86 -15.57 -2.85 -9.68
N PHE A 87 -14.91 -3.05 -10.82
CA PHE A 87 -13.86 -4.06 -11.00
C PHE A 87 -12.68 -3.91 -10.02
N ASP A 88 -12.57 -2.77 -9.32
CA ASP A 88 -11.52 -2.54 -8.33
C ASP A 88 -11.61 -3.45 -7.10
N LYS A 89 -12.81 -3.91 -6.71
CA LYS A 89 -12.93 -4.92 -5.65
C LYS A 89 -12.22 -6.22 -6.04
N LEU A 90 -12.30 -6.62 -7.31
CA LEU A 90 -11.59 -7.78 -7.83
C LEU A 90 -10.07 -7.57 -7.87
N ARG A 91 -9.58 -6.34 -8.09
CA ARG A 91 -8.12 -6.06 -8.05
C ARG A 91 -7.52 -6.41 -6.70
N LEU A 92 -8.20 -6.12 -5.59
CA LEU A 92 -7.71 -6.45 -4.25
C LEU A 92 -7.57 -7.97 -4.02
N GLU A 93 -8.45 -8.78 -4.59
CA GLU A 93 -8.34 -10.25 -4.54
C GLU A 93 -7.20 -10.75 -5.43
N PHE A 94 -7.14 -10.28 -6.67
CA PHE A 94 -6.11 -10.71 -7.62
C PHE A 94 -4.71 -10.21 -7.27
N ALA A 95 -4.57 -9.07 -6.59
CA ALA A 95 -3.30 -8.58 -6.04
C ALA A 95 -2.67 -9.60 -5.08
N LYS A 96 -3.48 -10.18 -4.20
CA LYS A 96 -3.08 -11.23 -3.25
C LYS A 96 -2.72 -12.53 -4.00
N GLU A 97 -3.50 -12.90 -5.02
CA GLU A 97 -3.24 -14.12 -5.80
C GLU A 97 -1.99 -14.02 -6.69
N LEU A 98 -1.73 -12.84 -7.26
CA LEU A 98 -0.60 -12.55 -8.16
C LEU A 98 0.68 -12.12 -7.41
N LYS A 99 0.57 -11.80 -6.12
CA LYS A 99 1.66 -11.22 -5.30
C LYS A 99 2.25 -9.95 -5.93
N CYS A 100 1.36 -9.01 -6.26
CA CYS A 100 1.70 -7.69 -6.75
C CYS A 100 0.77 -6.64 -6.12
N ASN A 101 1.14 -5.36 -6.21
CA ASN A 101 0.37 -4.25 -5.67
C ASN A 101 -1.00 -4.18 -6.39
N GLN A 102 -2.06 -3.76 -5.71
CA GLN A 102 -3.38 -3.55 -6.32
C GLN A 102 -3.32 -2.64 -7.56
N LEU A 103 -2.44 -1.64 -7.54
CA LEU A 103 -2.21 -0.71 -8.66
C LEU A 103 -1.50 -1.35 -9.86
N ASP A 104 -0.81 -2.48 -9.67
CA ASP A 104 -0.18 -3.26 -10.74
C ASP A 104 -1.13 -4.32 -11.35
N VAL A 105 -2.35 -4.47 -10.82
CA VAL A 105 -3.34 -5.43 -11.34
C VAL A 105 -4.13 -4.80 -12.50
N MET A 106 -3.88 -5.31 -13.70
CA MET A 106 -4.58 -4.93 -14.91
C MET A 106 -5.68 -5.95 -15.23
N ILE A 107 -6.90 -5.46 -15.46
CA ILE A 107 -8.09 -6.27 -15.75
C ILE A 107 -8.59 -5.92 -17.15
N HIS A 108 -8.66 -6.90 -18.05
CA HIS A 108 -9.27 -6.74 -19.37
C HIS A 108 -10.57 -7.52 -19.39
N VAL A 109 -11.68 -6.87 -19.73
CA VAL A 109 -12.98 -7.53 -19.96
C VAL A 109 -13.26 -7.54 -21.46
N ASN A 110 -13.44 -8.73 -22.04
CA ASN A 110 -13.63 -8.91 -23.49
C ASN A 110 -12.56 -8.20 -24.36
N ASN A 111 -11.31 -8.15 -23.85
CA ASN A 111 -10.15 -7.45 -24.43
C ASN A 111 -10.20 -5.90 -24.38
N VAL A 112 -11.06 -5.33 -23.54
CA VAL A 112 -11.08 -3.89 -23.21
C VAL A 112 -10.60 -3.70 -21.78
N ASP A 113 -9.67 -2.78 -21.58
CA ASP A 113 -9.09 -2.48 -20.27
C ASP A 113 -10.17 -1.86 -19.36
N ALA A 114 -10.42 -2.46 -18.20
CA ALA A 114 -11.28 -1.90 -17.17
C ALA A 114 -10.45 -1.08 -16.17
N GLY A 115 -10.89 0.14 -15.88
CA GLY A 115 -10.27 1.10 -14.96
C GLY A 115 -10.72 0.97 -13.49
N PRO A 116 -10.23 1.86 -12.59
CA PRO A 116 -10.55 1.81 -11.15
C PRO A 116 -12.01 2.12 -10.77
N GLY A 117 -12.77 2.78 -11.64
CA GLY A 117 -14.18 3.10 -11.41
C GLY A 117 -15.17 2.32 -12.27
N ASP A 118 -14.69 1.51 -13.21
CA ASP A 118 -15.56 0.87 -14.20
C ASP A 118 -16.35 -0.26 -13.56
N THR A 119 -17.63 -0.32 -13.89
CA THR A 119 -18.58 -1.35 -13.48
C THR A 119 -19.00 -2.17 -14.71
N PRO A 120 -19.59 -3.37 -14.53
CA PRO A 120 -20.20 -4.11 -15.63
C PRO A 120 -21.22 -3.28 -16.42
N ASP A 121 -22.00 -2.43 -15.75
CA ASP A 121 -22.99 -1.57 -16.42
C ASP A 121 -22.32 -0.50 -17.30
N SER A 122 -21.29 0.19 -16.79
CA SER A 122 -20.56 1.21 -17.56
C SER A 122 -19.80 0.62 -18.76
N MET A 123 -19.41 -0.65 -18.65
CA MET A 123 -18.76 -1.44 -19.71
C MET A 123 -19.76 -2.11 -20.67
N GLY A 124 -21.07 -1.97 -20.45
CA GLY A 124 -22.12 -2.53 -21.31
C GLY A 124 -22.18 -4.06 -21.31
N LEU A 125 -21.86 -4.70 -20.17
CA LEU A 125 -21.91 -6.15 -20.04
C LEU A 125 -23.35 -6.64 -19.85
N ASP A 126 -23.60 -7.85 -20.34
CA ASP A 126 -24.94 -8.44 -20.41
C ASP A 126 -25.06 -9.59 -19.40
N VAL A 127 -26.11 -9.56 -18.59
CA VAL A 127 -26.35 -10.55 -17.52
C VAL A 127 -26.57 -11.96 -18.07
N ASP A 128 -27.15 -12.07 -19.26
CA ASP A 128 -27.44 -13.34 -19.94
C ASP A 128 -26.20 -13.95 -20.62
N LYS A 129 -25.06 -13.25 -20.63
CA LYS A 129 -23.84 -13.68 -21.34
C LYS A 129 -22.69 -13.95 -20.38
N LEU A 130 -21.85 -14.91 -20.76
CA LEU A 130 -20.57 -15.15 -20.11
C LEU A 130 -19.51 -14.20 -20.70
N HIS A 131 -18.95 -13.34 -19.86
CA HIS A 131 -17.90 -12.40 -20.25
C HIS A 131 -16.51 -12.93 -19.87
N VAL A 132 -15.53 -12.80 -20.77
CA VAL A 132 -14.17 -13.27 -20.50
C VAL A 132 -13.36 -12.14 -19.88
N VAL A 133 -12.78 -12.41 -18.71
CA VAL A 133 -11.94 -11.47 -17.98
C VAL A 133 -10.52 -12.02 -17.94
N ASN A 134 -9.54 -11.24 -18.39
CA ASN A 134 -8.13 -11.60 -18.32
C ASN A 134 -7.44 -10.66 -17.33
N VAL A 135 -6.79 -11.23 -16.32
CA VAL A 135 -6.13 -10.47 -15.25
C VAL A 135 -4.63 -10.70 -15.30
N PHE A 136 -3.87 -9.60 -15.29
CA PHE A 136 -2.42 -9.58 -15.45
C PHE A 136 -1.77 -8.79 -14.32
N SER A 137 -0.55 -9.16 -13.95
CA SER A 137 0.35 -8.28 -13.20
C SER A 137 1.23 -7.48 -14.16
N LEU A 138 1.22 -6.15 -14.04
CA LEU A 138 2.11 -5.26 -14.80
C LEU A 138 3.56 -5.43 -14.34
N ASN A 139 3.75 -5.49 -13.02
CA ASN A 139 5.03 -5.66 -12.34
C ASN A 139 5.00 -6.94 -11.49
N PRO A 140 5.23 -8.13 -12.08
CA PRO A 140 5.22 -9.39 -11.34
C PRO A 140 6.30 -9.35 -10.24
N ASN A 141 5.89 -9.71 -9.02
CA ASN A 141 6.67 -9.62 -7.77
C ASN A 141 6.81 -8.21 -7.16
N SER A 142 5.98 -7.21 -7.50
CA SER A 142 6.02 -5.92 -6.79
C SER A 142 5.68 -6.00 -5.29
N ASN A 143 5.00 -7.06 -4.82
CA ASN A 143 4.84 -7.34 -3.38
C ASN A 143 6.06 -8.06 -2.76
N THR A 144 7.29 -7.94 -3.29
CA THR A 144 8.47 -8.33 -2.49
C THR A 144 8.76 -7.35 -1.36
N ASP A 145 8.25 -6.13 -1.47
CA ASP A 145 7.99 -5.28 -0.32
C ASP A 145 6.59 -5.64 0.17
N GLU A 146 6.53 -6.49 1.21
CA GLU A 146 5.40 -6.40 2.14
C GLU A 146 5.35 -4.96 2.67
N ASP A 147 4.18 -4.46 3.03
CA ASP A 147 4.02 -3.09 3.54
C ASP A 147 4.57 -2.98 4.97
N LEU A 148 5.91 -3.08 5.08
CA LEU A 148 6.66 -3.08 6.33
C LEU A 148 6.56 -1.74 7.07
N SER A 149 6.09 -0.69 6.39
CA SER A 149 5.59 0.56 6.98
C SER A 149 4.48 0.36 8.01
N SER A 150 3.75 -0.75 7.95
CA SER A 150 2.71 -1.13 8.92
C SER A 150 3.23 -1.96 10.11
N ASP A 151 4.48 -2.43 10.10
CA ASP A 151 5.08 -3.22 11.20
C ASP A 151 5.99 -2.32 12.07
N PRO A 152 5.68 -2.13 13.38
CA PRO A 152 6.49 -1.28 14.26
C PRO A 152 7.91 -1.82 14.48
N SER A 153 8.22 -3.05 14.06
CA SER A 153 9.58 -3.61 14.08
C SER A 153 10.49 -3.02 13.00
N PHE A 154 9.95 -2.26 12.04
CA PHE A 154 10.67 -1.71 10.90
C PHE A 154 10.62 -0.18 10.87
N ILE A 155 11.74 0.42 10.48
CA ILE A 155 11.86 1.85 10.23
C ILE A 155 12.23 2.10 8.75
N PRO A 156 11.53 3.00 8.04
CA PRO A 156 11.92 3.42 6.70
C PRO A 156 13.10 4.40 6.80
N VAL A 157 14.29 3.98 6.39
CA VAL A 157 15.49 4.84 6.32
C VAL A 157 15.76 5.32 4.90
N LYS A 158 16.38 6.49 4.78
CA LYS A 158 16.72 7.15 3.52
C LYS A 158 18.18 6.87 3.15
N CYS A 159 18.38 5.88 2.30
CA CYS A 159 19.69 5.55 1.74
C CYS A 159 20.15 6.63 0.74
N ILE A 160 21.29 7.26 1.02
CA ILE A 160 22.01 8.11 0.09
C ILE A 160 23.26 7.40 -0.45
N PHE A 161 23.72 7.83 -1.62
CA PHE A 161 24.85 7.25 -2.33
C PHE A 161 25.78 8.37 -2.79
N ALA A 162 27.06 8.06 -3.01
CA ALA A 162 28.05 9.00 -3.55
C ALA A 162 27.65 9.65 -4.89
N SER A 163 26.72 9.04 -5.64
CA SER A 163 26.03 9.67 -6.76
C SER A 163 24.63 9.07 -6.95
N GLY A 164 23.70 9.85 -7.52
CA GLY A 164 22.32 9.43 -7.78
C GLY A 164 21.30 10.10 -6.86
N ARG A 165 20.05 9.62 -6.92
CA ARG A 165 18.96 10.10 -6.05
C ARG A 165 18.91 9.26 -4.76
N PRO A 166 18.56 9.86 -3.61
CA PRO A 166 18.21 9.10 -2.41
C PRO A 166 17.09 8.09 -2.67
N ARG A 167 17.12 6.94 -2.00
CA ARG A 167 16.11 5.88 -2.09
C ARG A 167 15.77 5.38 -0.68
N CYS A 168 14.51 5.10 -0.39
CA CYS A 168 14.10 4.62 0.93
C CYS A 168 14.14 3.09 0.99
N VAL A 169 14.44 2.53 2.17
CA VAL A 169 14.41 1.09 2.47
C VAL A 169 13.90 0.91 3.89
N CYS A 170 12.97 -0.02 4.11
CA CYS A 170 12.60 -0.43 5.46
C CYS A 170 13.65 -1.40 6.03
N ILE A 171 14.29 -1.04 7.14
CA ILE A 171 15.21 -1.91 7.89
C ILE A 171 14.58 -2.29 9.23
N LYS A 172 14.94 -3.45 9.76
CA LYS A 172 14.37 -3.94 11.04
C LYS A 172 15.18 -3.38 12.21
N LEU A 173 14.52 -2.86 13.24
CA LEU A 173 15.17 -2.31 14.44
C LEU A 173 16.13 -3.31 15.12
N ALA A 174 15.72 -4.59 15.16
CA ALA A 174 16.48 -5.68 15.78
C ALA A 174 17.31 -6.54 14.80
N GLU A 175 17.48 -6.15 13.52
CA GLU A 175 18.44 -6.85 12.62
C GLU A 175 19.82 -6.23 12.70
N THR A 176 20.86 -7.05 12.48
CA THR A 176 22.25 -6.54 12.46
C THR A 176 22.52 -5.76 11.17
N PHE A 177 23.46 -4.80 11.19
CA PHE A 177 23.82 -4.11 9.94
C PHE A 177 24.41 -5.04 8.87
N ALA A 178 25.01 -6.17 9.24
CA ALA A 178 25.38 -7.24 8.31
C ALA A 178 24.18 -7.83 7.53
N GLU A 179 22.99 -7.85 8.14
CA GLU A 179 21.74 -8.28 7.53
C GLU A 179 21.05 -7.12 6.79
N ALA A 180 21.02 -5.93 7.37
CA ALA A 180 20.51 -4.72 6.73
C ALA A 180 21.25 -4.43 5.40
N LYS A 181 22.59 -4.60 5.34
CA LYS A 181 23.37 -4.50 4.09
C LYS A 181 22.85 -5.44 2.99
N LYS A 182 22.47 -6.68 3.34
CA LYS A 182 21.89 -7.66 2.40
C LYS A 182 20.47 -7.26 1.96
N ARG A 183 19.66 -6.76 2.90
CA ARG A 183 18.31 -6.23 2.63
C ARG A 183 18.36 -5.03 1.67
N ILE A 184 19.17 -4.03 1.98
CA ILE A 184 19.41 -2.84 1.14
C ILE A 184 19.87 -3.25 -0.26
N LYS A 185 20.82 -4.19 -0.40
CA LYS A 185 21.25 -4.72 -1.70
C LYS A 185 20.08 -5.31 -2.50
N LYS A 186 19.25 -6.14 -1.84
CA LYS A 186 18.12 -6.84 -2.45
C LYS A 186 17.02 -5.87 -2.88
N THR A 187 16.53 -5.03 -1.96
CA THR A 187 15.42 -4.07 -2.19
C THR A 187 15.79 -2.98 -3.19
N LEU A 188 17.03 -2.49 -3.17
CA LEU A 188 17.48 -1.46 -4.12
C LEU A 188 18.11 -2.01 -5.41
N HIS A 189 18.03 -3.34 -5.61
CA HIS A 189 18.59 -4.08 -6.75
C HIS A 189 20.04 -3.67 -7.11
N LEU A 190 20.91 -3.54 -6.10
CA LEU A 190 22.28 -3.08 -6.29
C LEU A 190 23.14 -4.18 -6.94
N ALA A 191 23.84 -3.83 -8.02
CA ALA A 191 24.67 -4.75 -8.79
C ALA A 191 25.88 -5.28 -7.99
N ALA A 192 26.49 -4.43 -7.16
CA ALA A 192 27.59 -4.78 -6.27
C ALA A 192 27.16 -4.76 -4.79
N ASP A 193 27.95 -5.39 -3.92
CA ASP A 193 27.66 -5.44 -2.48
C ASP A 193 27.82 -4.07 -1.82
N VAL A 194 27.05 -3.84 -0.75
CA VAL A 194 27.33 -2.77 0.20
C VAL A 194 28.63 -3.09 0.95
N GLU A 195 29.56 -2.15 0.95
CA GLU A 195 30.85 -2.21 1.64
C GLU A 195 30.68 -1.79 3.10
N LYS A 196 30.20 -0.57 3.30
CA LYS A 196 29.95 0.04 4.61
C LYS A 196 28.70 0.92 4.57
N LEU A 197 28.08 1.06 5.73
CA LEU A 197 27.03 2.02 6.02
C LEU A 197 27.61 3.09 6.94
N VAL A 198 27.17 4.34 6.78
CA VAL A 198 27.55 5.47 7.64
C VAL A 198 26.28 6.16 8.10
N PHE A 199 26.19 6.44 9.40
CA PHE A 199 25.09 7.15 10.06
C PHE A 199 25.70 8.13 11.07
N ASP A 200 25.15 9.33 11.16
CA ASP A 200 25.69 10.42 12.01
C ASP A 200 27.21 10.70 11.89
N ASN A 201 27.76 10.41 10.71
CA ASN A 201 29.18 10.49 10.32
C ASN A 201 30.08 9.33 10.82
N ASP A 202 29.54 8.39 11.58
CA ASP A 202 30.25 7.20 12.05
C ASP A 202 29.99 5.98 11.16
N VAL A 203 31.02 5.14 11.00
CA VAL A 203 30.92 3.89 10.23
C VAL A 203 30.31 2.81 11.11
N LEU A 204 29.18 2.26 10.67
CA LEU A 204 28.44 1.26 11.42
C LEU A 204 29.16 -0.09 11.45
N ASP A 205 29.27 -0.70 12.63
CA ASP A 205 29.76 -2.07 12.77
C ASP A 205 28.72 -3.06 12.23
N ASP A 206 29.18 -4.20 11.71
CA ASP A 206 28.33 -5.26 11.20
C ASP A 206 27.59 -6.02 12.32
N SER A 207 28.03 -5.92 13.58
CA SER A 207 27.34 -6.51 14.75
C SER A 207 26.24 -5.63 15.36
N ASP A 208 26.27 -4.33 15.13
CA ASP A 208 25.33 -3.40 15.74
C ASP A 208 23.93 -3.48 15.08
N THR A 209 22.92 -2.96 15.76
CA THR A 209 21.53 -2.89 15.26
C THR A 209 21.03 -1.44 15.20
N PRO A 210 20.03 -1.10 14.37
CA PRO A 210 19.42 0.23 14.37
C PRO A 210 18.86 0.63 15.75
N GLU A 211 18.28 -0.32 16.49
CA GLU A 211 17.81 -0.10 17.87
C GLU A 211 18.95 0.27 18.84
N SER A 212 20.15 -0.31 18.67
CA SER A 212 21.30 0.00 19.54
C SER A 212 21.91 1.39 19.32
N LEU A 213 21.52 2.07 18.23
CA LEU A 213 21.99 3.40 17.84
C LEU A 213 20.87 4.45 17.82
N ASP A 214 19.73 4.16 18.46
CA ASP A 214 18.54 5.03 18.54
C ASP A 214 18.06 5.56 17.17
N MET A 215 18.18 4.75 16.11
CA MET A 215 17.74 5.15 14.75
C MET A 215 16.22 5.29 14.65
N GLU A 216 15.77 6.36 13.99
CA GLU A 216 14.35 6.68 13.78
C GLU A 216 13.93 6.52 12.30
N ALA A 217 12.61 6.67 12.06
CA ALA A 217 12.08 6.75 10.70
C ALA A 217 12.56 8.04 9.99
N GLU A 218 12.76 7.95 8.68
CA GLU A 218 13.31 9.00 7.79
C GLU A 218 14.81 9.30 7.94
N ASP A 219 15.52 8.64 8.87
CA ASP A 219 16.96 8.82 9.09
C ASP A 219 17.81 8.53 7.85
N VAL A 220 18.93 9.26 7.74
CA VAL A 220 19.78 9.26 6.55
C VAL A 220 20.99 8.36 6.74
N VAL A 221 21.09 7.31 5.92
CA VAL A 221 22.22 6.38 5.90
C VAL A 221 22.99 6.52 4.60
N GLU A 222 24.29 6.80 4.66
CA GLU A 222 25.16 6.78 3.47
C GLU A 222 25.62 5.34 3.17
N VAL A 223 25.33 4.91 1.94
CA VAL A 223 25.58 3.55 1.46
C VAL A 223 26.76 3.57 0.50
N HIS A 224 27.90 3.03 0.95
CA HIS A 224 29.06 2.83 0.09
C HIS A 224 29.01 1.43 -0.53
N ILE A 225 29.15 1.37 -1.85
CA ILE A 225 29.11 0.13 -2.62
C ILE A 225 30.56 -0.28 -2.96
N LYS A 226 30.89 -1.56 -2.81
CA LYS A 226 32.22 -2.09 -3.18
C LYS A 226 32.50 -1.78 -4.65
N LYS A 227 33.68 -1.24 -4.93
CA LYS A 227 34.17 -1.08 -6.31
C LYS A 227 34.48 -2.45 -6.89
N THR A 228 33.88 -2.75 -8.04
CA THR A 228 34.15 -3.94 -8.86
C THR A 228 35.39 -3.75 -9.73
#